data_AF-A0A1Y2S6H3-F1
#
_entry.id   AF-A0A1Y2S6H3-F1
#
_cell.length_a   1.000
_cell.length_b   1.000
_cell.length_c   1.000
_cell.angle_alpha   90.00
_cell.angle_beta   90.00
_cell.angle_gamma   90.00
#
_symmetry.space_group_name_H-M   'P 1'
#
loop_
_entity.id
_entity.type
_entity.pdbx_description
1 polymer ?
#
loop_
_entity_poly.entity_id
_entity_poly.type
_entity_poly.pdbx_seq_one_letter_code
_entity_poly.pdbx_strand_id
1 'polypeptide(L)' 'MAKRKRSKTQQGYMGMTIPQGMRLGRNEKQDYLNSKKYLANFPTEGEFKRVPLNRAMRRLAKRIKIEIKEAK' A
#
# COMPACT_ATOMS: atom_id res chain seq x y z
N MET A 1 -11.85 -9.51 40.39
CA MET A 1 -12.56 -9.10 39.16
C MET A 1 -12.19 -10.05 38.02
N ALA A 2 -13.00 -11.07 37.78
CA ALA A 2 -12.78 -12.00 36.67
C ALA A 2 -12.76 -11.21 35.35
N LYS A 3 -11.64 -11.26 34.62
CA LYS A 3 -11.55 -10.65 33.28
C LYS A 3 -12.63 -11.30 32.42
N ARG A 4 -13.72 -10.57 32.16
CA ARG A 4 -14.81 -10.98 31.27
C ARG A 4 -14.18 -11.50 29.97
N LYS A 5 -14.26 -12.81 29.76
CA LYS A 5 -13.87 -13.45 28.49
C LYS A 5 -14.73 -12.79 27.41
N ARG A 6 -14.14 -11.88 26.63
CA ARG A 6 -14.81 -11.30 25.47
C ARG A 6 -15.23 -12.46 24.57
N SER A 7 -16.48 -12.44 24.13
CA SER A 7 -17.06 -13.49 23.30
C SER A 7 -16.15 -13.81 22.12
N LYS A 8 -15.93 -15.10 21.82
CA LYS A 8 -15.13 -15.55 20.66
C LYS A 8 -15.67 -14.99 19.33
N THR A 9 -16.93 -14.58 19.27
CA THR A 9 -17.55 -13.89 18.11
C THR A 9 -17.03 -12.47 17.86
N GLN A 10 -16.25 -11.89 18.77
CA GLN A 10 -15.59 -10.58 18.58
C GLN A 10 -14.13 -10.73 18.08
N GLN A 11 -13.69 -11.95 17.78
CA GLN A 11 -12.44 -12.22 17.08
C GLN A 11 -12.67 -12.10 15.57
N GLY A 12 -12.93 -10.88 15.10
CA GLY A 12 -12.70 -10.58 13.70
C GLY A 12 -11.24 -10.88 13.35
N TYR A 13 -10.98 -11.39 12.13
CA TYR A 13 -9.63 -11.70 11.64
C TYR A 13 -8.64 -10.60 12.03
N MET A 14 -7.76 -10.88 13.00
CA MET A 14 -6.73 -9.94 13.48
C MET A 14 -7.25 -8.54 13.90
N GLY A 15 -8.46 -8.46 14.47
CA GLY A 15 -9.07 -7.18 14.88
C GLY A 15 -9.85 -6.45 13.79
N MET A 16 -10.04 -7.07 12.61
CA MET A 16 -10.87 -6.55 11.53
C MET A 16 -12.22 -7.28 11.47
N THR A 17 -13.30 -6.52 11.30
CA THR A 17 -14.63 -7.09 11.07
C THR A 17 -14.70 -7.75 9.69
N ILE A 18 -15.56 -8.77 9.52
CA ILE A 18 -15.74 -9.46 8.23
C ILE A 18 -16.00 -8.49 7.08
N PRO A 19 -16.86 -7.44 7.20
CA PRO A 19 -17.03 -6.44 6.15
C PRO A 19 -15.77 -5.63 5.83
N GLN A 20 -14.93 -5.33 6.84
CA GLN A 20 -13.63 -4.68 6.59
C GLN A 20 -12.67 -5.64 5.86
N GLY A 21 -12.71 -6.93 6.17
CA GLY A 21 -11.98 -7.97 5.45
C GLY A 21 -12.45 -8.13 4.00
N MET A 22 -13.75 -8.04 3.75
CA MET A 22 -14.29 -8.10 2.37
C MET A 22 -13.98 -6.83 1.57
N ARG A 23 -13.91 -5.65 2.22
CA ARG A 23 -13.42 -4.41 1.60
C ARG A 23 -11.92 -4.44 1.25
N LEU A 24 -11.14 -5.36 1.84
CA LEU A 24 -9.76 -5.62 1.43
C LEU A 24 -9.66 -6.47 0.15
N GLY A 25 -10.78 -6.87 -0.45
CA GLY A 25 -10.80 -7.52 -1.75
C GLY A 25 -10.01 -6.69 -2.74
N ARG A 26 -8.86 -7.22 -3.19
CA ARG A 26 -7.97 -6.53 -4.14
C ARG A 26 -8.73 -6.33 -5.44
N ASN A 27 -8.99 -5.08 -5.79
CA ASN A 27 -9.53 -4.73 -7.10
C ASN A 27 -8.37 -4.28 -7.98
N GLU A 28 -7.68 -5.25 -8.57
CA GLU A 28 -6.45 -5.03 -9.35
C GLU A 28 -6.65 -3.99 -10.46
N LYS A 29 -7.83 -3.99 -11.11
CA LYS A 29 -8.17 -3.01 -12.14
C LYS A 29 -8.26 -1.60 -11.57
N GLN A 30 -8.94 -1.43 -10.44
CA GLN A 30 -9.09 -0.13 -9.81
C GLN A 30 -7.76 0.38 -9.24
N ASP A 31 -6.97 -0.51 -8.64
CA ASP A 31 -5.63 -0.20 -8.13
C ASP A 31 -4.70 0.26 -9.26
N TYR A 32 -4.75 -0.41 -10.42
CA TYR A 32 -4.04 0.01 -11.61
C TYR A 32 -4.48 1.40 -12.10
N LEU A 33 -5.77 1.64 -12.23
CA LEU A 33 -6.31 2.95 -12.65
C LEU A 33 -5.92 4.07 -11.69
N ASN A 34 -5.99 3.81 -10.39
CA ASN A 34 -5.59 4.76 -9.35
C ASN A 34 -4.09 5.08 -9.44
N SER A 35 -3.26 4.06 -9.67
CA SER A 35 -1.81 4.26 -9.83
C SER A 35 -1.49 5.11 -11.07
N LYS A 36 -2.16 4.86 -12.21
CA LYS A 36 -2.02 5.68 -13.41
C LYS A 36 -2.43 7.13 -13.18
N LYS A 37 -3.56 7.35 -12.51
CA LYS A 37 -4.06 8.70 -12.19
C LYS A 37 -3.08 9.46 -11.29
N TYR A 38 -2.52 8.80 -10.28
CA TYR A 38 -1.50 9.40 -9.41
C TYR A 38 -0.22 9.75 -10.19
N LEU A 39 0.25 8.83 -11.05
CA LEU A 39 1.46 9.02 -11.87
C LEU A 39 1.31 10.08 -12.96
N ALA A 40 0.09 10.53 -13.28
CA ALA A 40 -0.15 11.58 -14.27
C ALA A 40 0.30 12.98 -13.78
N ASN A 41 0.38 13.18 -12.46
CA ASN A 41 0.72 14.46 -11.86
C ASN A 41 2.23 14.75 -11.84
N PHE A 42 3.06 13.82 -12.26
CA PHE A 42 4.52 13.95 -12.19
C PHE A 42 5.13 14.21 -13.56
N PRO A 43 6.16 15.06 -13.63
CA PRO A 43 6.85 15.36 -14.87
C PRO A 43 7.53 14.10 -15.41
N THR A 44 7.49 13.97 -16.73
CA THR A 44 8.17 12.90 -17.47
C THR A 44 9.43 13.49 -18.08
N GLU A 45 10.59 12.96 -17.72
CA GLU A 45 11.88 13.31 -18.31
C GLU A 45 12.33 12.16 -19.22
N GLY A 46 12.09 12.31 -20.53
CA GLY A 46 12.35 11.25 -21.50
C GLY A 46 11.49 10.01 -21.24
N GLU A 47 12.12 8.85 -21.03
CA GLU A 47 11.43 7.60 -20.71
C GLU A 47 11.14 7.40 -19.21
N PHE A 48 11.64 8.30 -18.35
CA PHE A 48 11.57 8.14 -16.90
C PHE A 48 10.63 9.17 -16.25
N LYS A 49 9.88 8.74 -15.23
CA LYS A 49 9.04 9.63 -14.40
C LYS A 49 9.73 9.91 -13.07
N ARG A 50 9.83 11.18 -12.70
CA ARG A 50 10.33 11.60 -11.38
C ARG A 50 9.19 11.56 -10.36
N VAL A 51 9.15 10.51 -9.54
CA VAL A 51 8.10 10.31 -8.54
C VAL A 51 8.70 10.25 -7.13
N PRO A 52 8.10 10.92 -6.12
CA PRO A 52 8.54 10.79 -4.75
C PRO A 52 8.29 9.35 -4.26
N LEU A 53 9.38 8.64 -3.94
CA LEU A 53 9.29 7.29 -3.40
C LEU A 53 8.90 7.34 -1.92
N ASN A 54 7.91 6.55 -1.52
CA ASN A 54 7.61 6.38 -0.10
C ASN A 54 8.67 5.49 0.60
N ARG A 55 8.67 5.46 1.95
CA ARG A 55 9.66 4.71 2.73
C ARG A 55 9.67 3.21 2.41
N ALA A 56 8.51 2.61 2.14
CA ALA A 56 8.40 1.19 1.81
C ALA A 56 9.04 0.89 0.44
N MET A 57 8.78 1.73 -0.56
CA MET A 57 9.39 1.66 -1.89
C MET A 57 10.92 1.81 -1.82
N ARG A 58 11.43 2.79 -1.06
CA ARG A 58 12.89 2.95 -0.85
C ARG A 58 13.54 1.71 -0.23
N ARG A 59 12.88 1.11 0.77
CA ARG A 59 13.35 -0.13 1.41
C ARG A 59 13.34 -1.32 0.45
N LEU A 60 12.31 -1.43 -0.38
CA LEU A 60 12.20 -2.48 -1.38
C LEU A 60 13.31 -2.33 -2.43
N ALA A 61 13.51 -1.14 -2.96
CA ALA A 61 14.59 -0.83 -3.91
C ALA A 61 15.97 -1.21 -3.33
N LYS A 62 16.26 -0.84 -2.08
CA LYS A 62 17.51 -1.25 -1.40
C LYS A 62 17.66 -2.77 -1.33
N ARG A 63 16.58 -3.49 -1.05
CA ARG A 63 16.58 -4.97 -0.97
C ARG A 63 16.85 -5.62 -2.32
N ILE A 64 16.28 -5.05 -3.38
CA ILE A 64 16.41 -5.53 -4.77
C ILE A 64 17.69 -4.96 -5.44
N LYS A 65 18.48 -4.14 -4.72
CA LYS A 65 19.70 -3.48 -5.20
C LYS A 65 19.47 -2.56 -6.41
N ILE A 66 18.31 -1.89 -6.45
CA ILE A 66 18.04 -0.83 -7.43
C ILE A 66 18.72 0.45 -6.93
N GLU A 67 19.59 1.03 -7.77
CA GLU A 67 20.19 2.34 -7.50
C GLU A 67 19.15 3.45 -7.71
N ILE A 68 18.80 4.15 -6.62
CA ILE A 68 17.92 5.32 -6.68
C ILE A 68 18.84 6.55 -6.73
N LYS A 69 18.78 7.31 -7.83
CA LYS A 69 19.42 8.62 -7.94
C LYS A 69 18.47 9.69 -7.41
N GLU A 70 18.97 10.58 -6.56
CA GLU A 70 18.21 11.76 -6.15
C GLU A 70 18.09 12.72 -7.35
N ALA A 71 16.86 13.04 -7.70
CA ALA A 71 16.56 14.11 -8.64
C ALA A 71 16.78 15.45 -7.94
N LYS A 72 17.78 16.22 -8.38
CA LYS A 72 17.91 17.65 -8.07
C LYS A 72 16.88 18.45 -8.85
#